data_AF-A0AAV8Y1L5-F1
#
_entry.id   AF-A0AAV8Y1L5-F1
#
_cell.length_a   1.000
_cell.length_b   1.000
_cell.length_c   1.000
_cell.angle_alpha   90.00
_cell.angle_beta   90.00
_cell.angle_gamma   90.00
#
_symmetry.space_group_name_H-M   'P 1'
#
loop_
_entity.id
_entity.type
_entity.pdbx_description
1 polymer ?
#
loop_
_entity_poly.entity_id
_entity_poly.type
_entity_poly.pdbx_seq_one_letter_code
_entity_poly.pdbx_strand_id
1 'polypeptide(L)'
;MRSYQTFLCFGFQEVKAQPQNMLMDTLFDDSWTIACKELLYRDYIKLKSIRLQGLLLVVFGMRRHLLNVREIESEYTRTGFSGMWGNKGAVSIRLSIYGCSMCFVNSHLSAHDNQLKDRIEDYNSIVKDQEFHVEETSKIFYHDYVFWMGDLNFRLVEEYDKSPEEIERLIAKKEIKKLFQYDQLRTVMKKGQAFSELTEADPEFPPTFKFSVGTPFYDHKRRPAWCDRILYCVNSNNYENVTLKVDQLSYKSHPSYTLSDHRPVTAEYIIKIPRPVIRMGRSLPSSLDQVFSDYGERAIQFEKITSWNEKEDNKAFYRVTKEIPPVKEDWIGLFKDNFCSLDDYVTYEYVSKCSTPVDEEKAGLPPCRGSQTEDKVVSVMGVSESFPVVKEDSDID
;
A
#
# COMPACT_ATOMS: atom_id res chain seq x y z
N MET A 1 -7.61 20.20 -16.19
CA MET A 1 -6.59 19.12 -16.29
C MET A 1 -7.22 17.85 -15.73
N ARG A 2 -6.80 16.65 -16.16
CA ARG A 2 -7.13 15.42 -15.41
C ARG A 2 -6.26 15.40 -14.15
N SER A 3 -6.87 15.18 -12.99
CA SER A 3 -6.13 14.91 -11.76
C SER A 3 -5.73 13.43 -11.78
N TYR A 4 -4.44 13.15 -11.86
CA TYR A 4 -3.90 11.80 -11.70
C TYR A 4 -3.60 11.60 -10.20
N GLN A 5 -4.07 10.49 -9.64
CA GLN A 5 -3.85 10.14 -8.23
C GLN A 5 -2.35 9.88 -7.98
N THR A 6 -1.85 10.23 -6.80
CA THR A 6 -0.43 10.01 -6.43
C THR A 6 -0.12 8.53 -6.18
N PHE A 7 -1.08 7.82 -5.60
CA PHE A 7 -1.07 6.38 -5.32
C PHE A 7 -2.36 5.74 -5.82
N LEU A 8 -2.28 4.44 -6.12
CA LEU A 8 -3.44 3.59 -6.36
C LEU A 8 -3.28 2.31 -5.53
N CYS A 9 -4.30 1.96 -4.76
CA CYS A 9 -4.30 0.81 -3.86
C CYS A 9 -5.46 -0.12 -4.25
N PHE A 10 -5.15 -1.39 -4.49
CA PHE A 10 -6.09 -2.40 -4.95
C PHE A 10 -6.15 -3.56 -3.94
N GLY A 11 -7.29 -3.69 -3.25
CA GLY A 11 -7.58 -4.81 -2.35
C GLY A 11 -8.62 -5.74 -2.97
N PHE A 12 -8.23 -6.97 -3.29
CA PHE A 12 -9.11 -8.01 -3.84
C PHE A 12 -9.33 -9.16 -2.85
N GLN A 13 -10.47 -9.83 -2.98
CA GLN A 13 -10.89 -10.98 -2.18
C GLN A 13 -11.43 -12.08 -3.11
N GLU A 14 -11.39 -13.33 -2.66
CA GLU A 14 -11.76 -14.54 -3.42
C GLU A 14 -11.07 -14.69 -4.80
N VAL A 15 -9.89 -14.08 -4.99
CA VAL A 15 -9.12 -14.26 -6.23
C VAL A 15 -8.68 -15.72 -6.36
N LYS A 16 -8.79 -16.29 -7.57
CA LYS A 16 -8.50 -17.70 -7.82
C LYS A 16 -7.07 -18.06 -7.38
N ALA A 17 -6.97 -18.88 -6.34
CA ALA A 17 -5.72 -19.37 -5.79
C ALA A 17 -5.71 -20.90 -5.85
N GLN A 18 -5.27 -21.48 -6.98
CA GLN A 18 -5.01 -22.91 -7.05
C GLN A 18 -3.68 -23.23 -6.35
N PRO A 19 -3.51 -24.40 -5.69
CA PRO A 19 -2.28 -24.72 -4.96
C PRO A 19 -1.01 -24.70 -5.83
N GLN A 20 -1.13 -25.08 -7.11
CA GLN A 20 -0.04 -24.99 -8.10
C GLN A 20 0.35 -23.54 -8.38
N ASN A 21 -0.62 -22.63 -8.41
CA ASN A 21 -0.38 -21.21 -8.61
C ASN A 21 0.23 -20.58 -7.36
N MET A 22 -0.18 -20.94 -6.14
CA MET A 22 0.30 -20.26 -4.91
C MET A 22 1.84 -20.22 -4.79
N LEU A 23 2.55 -21.27 -5.21
CA LEU A 23 4.03 -21.29 -5.22
C LEU A 23 4.62 -20.44 -6.35
N MET A 24 3.95 -20.36 -7.50
CA MET A 24 4.34 -19.49 -8.62
C MET A 24 4.02 -18.02 -8.31
N ASP A 25 2.90 -17.74 -7.66
CA ASP A 25 2.46 -16.42 -7.17
C ASP A 25 3.34 -15.89 -6.02
N THR A 26 4.23 -16.71 -5.46
CA THR A 26 5.34 -16.28 -4.57
C THR A 26 6.68 -16.09 -5.27
N LEU A 27 6.77 -16.42 -6.56
CA LEU A 27 7.98 -16.26 -7.40
C LEU A 27 7.78 -15.26 -8.56
N PHE A 28 6.53 -14.93 -8.88
CA PHE A 28 6.10 -14.09 -10.00
C PHE A 28 4.84 -13.30 -9.60
N ASP A 29 4.59 -12.18 -10.28
CA ASP A 29 3.35 -11.41 -10.11
C ASP A 29 2.12 -12.25 -10.48
N ASP A 30 1.06 -12.17 -9.67
CA ASP A 30 -0.21 -12.83 -9.97
C ASP A 30 -0.96 -12.13 -11.12
N SER A 31 -1.97 -12.79 -11.68
CA SER A 31 -2.70 -12.29 -12.85
C SER A 31 -3.43 -10.95 -12.65
N TRP A 32 -3.86 -10.60 -11.43
CA TRP A 32 -4.42 -9.28 -11.15
C TRP A 32 -3.34 -8.22 -11.01
N THR A 33 -2.22 -8.54 -10.38
CA THR A 33 -1.05 -7.66 -10.32
C THR A 33 -0.50 -7.36 -11.72
N ILE A 34 -0.38 -8.37 -12.59
CA ILE A 34 -0.01 -8.22 -14.01
C ILE A 34 -1.01 -7.30 -14.73
N ALA A 35 -2.31 -7.57 -14.64
CA ALA A 35 -3.33 -6.73 -15.28
C ALA A 35 -3.30 -5.27 -14.79
N CYS A 36 -2.97 -5.03 -13.52
CA CYS A 36 -2.76 -3.68 -13.00
C CYS A 36 -1.48 -3.03 -13.55
N LYS A 37 -0.36 -3.75 -13.65
CA LYS A 37 0.89 -3.27 -14.28
C LYS A 37 0.67 -2.90 -15.76
N GLU A 38 -0.11 -3.68 -16.49
CA GLU A 38 -0.47 -3.40 -17.90
C GLU A 38 -1.38 -2.17 -18.04
N LEU A 39 -2.41 -2.02 -17.19
CA LEU A 39 -3.34 -0.90 -17.24
C LEU A 39 -2.74 0.45 -16.79
N LEU A 40 -1.76 0.43 -15.89
CA LEU A 40 -1.13 1.62 -15.30
C LEU A 40 0.25 1.97 -15.89
N TYR A 41 0.61 1.28 -16.98
CA TYR A 41 1.93 1.25 -17.61
C TYR A 41 2.64 2.63 -17.71
N ARG A 42 3.94 2.64 -17.41
CA ARG A 42 4.88 3.79 -17.33
C ARG A 42 4.60 4.85 -16.27
N ASP A 43 3.36 5.29 -16.08
CA ASP A 43 3.06 6.41 -15.16
C ASP A 43 3.11 5.97 -13.70
N TYR A 44 2.72 4.74 -13.39
CA TYR A 44 2.78 4.15 -12.05
C TYR A 44 3.67 2.92 -11.98
N ILE A 45 4.22 2.70 -10.79
CA ILE A 45 5.11 1.60 -10.46
C ILE A 45 4.53 0.85 -9.26
N LYS A 46 4.47 -0.48 -9.32
CA LYS A 46 4.12 -1.33 -8.19
C LYS A 46 5.19 -1.16 -7.11
N LEU A 47 4.80 -0.69 -5.93
CA LEU A 47 5.68 -0.50 -4.79
C LEU A 47 5.81 -1.79 -3.98
N LYS A 48 4.68 -2.48 -3.80
CA LYS A 48 4.60 -3.77 -3.13
C LYS A 48 3.29 -4.48 -3.50
N SER A 49 3.33 -5.81 -3.50
CA SER A 49 2.17 -6.68 -3.49
C SER A 49 2.31 -7.70 -2.36
N ILE A 50 1.21 -8.07 -1.73
CA ILE A 50 1.16 -9.13 -0.71
C ILE A 50 -0.14 -9.94 -0.86
N ARG A 51 -0.05 -11.25 -0.66
CA ARG A 51 -1.15 -12.19 -0.92
C ARG A 51 -1.27 -13.25 0.17
N LEU A 52 -2.50 -13.51 0.59
CA LEU A 52 -2.88 -14.57 1.52
C LEU A 52 -4.02 -15.39 0.89
N GLN A 53 -3.66 -16.50 0.24
CA GLN A 53 -4.57 -17.32 -0.58
C GLN A 53 -5.37 -16.47 -1.61
N GLY A 54 -6.67 -16.30 -1.39
CA GLY A 54 -7.57 -15.51 -2.24
C GLY A 54 -7.71 -14.04 -1.83
N LEU A 55 -6.93 -13.56 -0.85
CA LEU A 55 -6.84 -12.17 -0.44
C LEU A 55 -5.55 -11.56 -1.03
N LEU A 56 -5.65 -10.43 -1.74
CA LEU A 56 -4.53 -9.78 -2.43
C LEU A 56 -4.57 -8.27 -2.19
N LEU A 57 -3.43 -7.66 -1.88
CA LEU A 57 -3.26 -6.22 -1.78
C LEU A 57 -2.07 -5.77 -2.64
N VAL A 58 -2.29 -4.74 -3.46
CA VAL A 58 -1.27 -4.17 -4.34
C VAL A 58 -1.28 -2.65 -4.22
N VAL A 59 -0.11 -2.05 -3.97
CA VAL A 59 0.05 -0.59 -3.89
C VAL A 59 0.95 -0.13 -5.03
N PHE A 60 0.45 0.82 -5.82
CA PHE A 60 1.17 1.51 -6.89
C PHE A 60 1.40 2.98 -6.53
N GLY A 61 2.57 3.51 -6.86
CA GLY A 61 2.92 4.93 -6.73
C GLY A 61 3.30 5.53 -8.07
N MET A 62 2.92 6.78 -8.33
CA MET A 62 3.27 7.46 -9.59
C MET A 62 4.79 7.71 -9.66
N ARG A 63 5.43 7.33 -10.77
CA ARG A 63 6.91 7.20 -10.96
C ARG A 63 7.72 8.38 -10.44
N ARG A 64 7.23 9.61 -10.64
CA ARG A 64 7.90 10.86 -10.23
C ARG A 64 8.08 11.03 -8.71
N HIS A 65 7.39 10.24 -7.90
CA HIS A 65 7.42 10.37 -6.43
C HIS A 65 8.34 9.34 -5.74
N LEU A 66 8.77 8.27 -6.44
CA LEU A 66 9.50 7.13 -5.87
C LEU A 66 10.69 7.48 -4.99
N LEU A 67 11.50 8.47 -5.39
CA LEU A 67 12.69 8.88 -4.63
C LEU A 67 12.39 9.41 -3.21
N ASN A 68 11.12 9.61 -2.87
CA ASN A 68 10.64 10.03 -1.55
C ASN A 68 9.91 8.93 -0.78
N VAL A 69 9.75 7.72 -1.35
CA VAL A 69 9.14 6.56 -0.69
C VAL A 69 10.23 5.75 0.01
N ARG A 70 9.98 5.31 1.25
CA ARG A 70 10.89 4.54 2.11
C ARG A 70 10.15 3.46 2.89
N GLU A 71 10.90 2.58 3.56
CA GLU A 71 10.40 1.67 4.59
C GLU A 71 9.18 0.83 4.13
N ILE A 72 9.28 0.20 2.96
CA ILE A 72 8.16 -0.53 2.35
C ILE A 72 8.08 -1.95 2.92
N GLU A 73 7.19 -2.15 3.89
CA GLU A 73 6.95 -3.43 4.57
C GLU A 73 5.53 -3.95 4.30
N SER A 74 5.28 -5.22 4.60
CA SER A 74 3.99 -5.85 4.34
C SER A 74 3.73 -7.07 5.23
N GLU A 75 2.62 -7.04 5.97
CA GLU A 75 2.28 -8.04 6.99
C GLU A 75 0.98 -8.78 6.71
N TYR A 76 0.72 -9.88 7.42
CA TYR A 76 -0.54 -10.61 7.28
C TYR A 76 -1.00 -11.32 8.56
N THR A 77 -2.31 -11.55 8.66
CA THR A 77 -2.94 -12.30 9.75
C THR A 77 -3.87 -13.36 9.17
N ARG A 78 -3.79 -14.60 9.67
CA ARG A 78 -4.78 -15.66 9.39
C ARG A 78 -5.77 -15.71 10.54
N THR A 79 -7.07 -15.72 10.24
CA THR A 79 -8.12 -15.83 11.27
C THR A 79 -9.07 -17.01 11.03
N GLY A 80 -9.17 -17.49 9.78
CA GLY A 80 -10.02 -18.63 9.41
C GLY A 80 -9.71 -19.89 10.22
N PHE A 81 -10.77 -20.58 10.69
CA PHE A 81 -10.67 -21.73 11.59
C PHE A 81 -9.76 -21.48 12.81
N SER A 82 -10.02 -20.40 13.56
CA SER A 82 -9.21 -20.00 14.73
C SER A 82 -7.72 -19.81 14.38
N GLY A 83 -7.46 -19.15 13.26
CA GLY A 83 -6.12 -18.88 12.72
C GLY A 83 -5.45 -20.04 11.96
N MET A 84 -6.01 -21.25 11.99
CA MET A 84 -5.42 -22.43 11.32
C MET A 84 -5.51 -22.39 9.79
N TRP A 85 -6.35 -21.53 9.19
CA TRP A 85 -6.58 -21.49 7.75
C TRP A 85 -6.60 -20.06 7.17
N GLY A 86 -5.86 -19.86 6.08
CA GLY A 86 -5.64 -18.54 5.46
C GLY A 86 -6.71 -18.06 4.47
N ASN A 87 -7.97 -18.49 4.58
CA ASN A 87 -9.06 -18.04 3.70
C ASN A 87 -9.86 -16.84 4.27
N LYS A 88 -9.49 -16.39 5.46
CA LYS A 88 -10.02 -15.26 6.23
C LYS A 88 -8.90 -14.63 7.05
N GLY A 89 -9.00 -13.32 7.27
CA GLY A 89 -7.98 -12.49 7.94
C GLY A 89 -7.63 -11.25 7.13
N ALA A 90 -6.38 -10.81 7.20
CA ALA A 90 -5.90 -9.59 6.55
C ALA A 90 -4.51 -9.72 5.94
N VAL A 91 -4.22 -8.84 4.99
CA VAL A 91 -2.88 -8.47 4.54
C VAL A 91 -2.74 -6.94 4.60
N SER A 92 -1.55 -6.44 4.82
CA SER A 92 -1.26 -5.01 4.86
C SER A 92 0.04 -4.67 4.13
N ILE A 93 0.16 -3.42 3.69
CA ILE A 93 1.39 -2.81 3.19
C ILE A 93 1.55 -1.49 3.93
N ARG A 94 2.72 -1.25 4.53
CA ARG A 94 3.09 0.07 5.03
C ARG A 94 4.27 0.65 4.28
N LEU A 95 4.31 1.98 4.22
CA LEU A 95 5.37 2.76 3.60
C LEU A 95 5.42 4.15 4.23
N SER A 96 6.58 4.81 4.16
CA SER A 96 6.70 6.24 4.42
C SER A 96 6.88 6.98 3.09
N ILE A 97 6.23 8.13 2.92
CA ILE A 97 6.49 9.05 1.81
C ILE A 97 6.48 10.50 2.29
N TYR A 98 7.49 11.28 1.90
CA TYR A 98 7.65 12.68 2.31
C TYR A 98 7.71 12.89 3.83
N GLY A 99 8.11 11.87 4.59
CA GLY A 99 8.07 11.85 6.05
C GLY A 99 6.68 11.57 6.67
N CYS A 100 5.65 11.30 5.86
CA CYS A 100 4.36 10.78 6.34
C CYS A 100 4.31 9.27 6.19
N SER A 101 4.00 8.57 7.28
CA SER A 101 3.81 7.12 7.33
C SER A 101 2.38 6.73 6.90
N MET A 102 2.26 5.60 6.21
CA MET A 102 0.98 5.13 5.65
C MET A 102 0.85 3.63 5.81
N CYS A 103 -0.31 3.15 6.29
CA CYS A 103 -0.66 1.74 6.31
C CYS A 103 -1.92 1.48 5.49
N PHE A 104 -1.83 0.59 4.51
CA PHE A 104 -2.95 0.09 3.71
C PHE A 104 -3.27 -1.33 4.18
N VAL A 105 -4.51 -1.59 4.59
CA VAL A 105 -4.98 -2.90 5.06
C VAL A 105 -6.10 -3.40 4.17
N ASN A 106 -5.99 -4.63 3.67
CA ASN A 106 -7.09 -5.35 3.02
C ASN A 106 -7.45 -6.58 3.85
N SER A 107 -8.72 -6.71 4.23
CA SER A 107 -9.21 -7.85 4.99
C SER A 107 -10.41 -8.53 4.35
N HIS A 108 -10.50 -9.84 4.54
CA HIS A 108 -11.70 -10.64 4.29
C HIS A 108 -12.12 -11.28 5.61
N LEU A 109 -13.16 -10.72 6.24
CA LEU A 109 -13.64 -11.14 7.57
C LEU A 109 -14.71 -12.23 7.48
N SER A 110 -15.03 -12.85 8.61
CA SER A 110 -15.94 -13.99 8.74
C SER A 110 -17.32 -13.71 8.14
N ALA A 111 -17.74 -14.58 7.21
CA ALA A 111 -18.98 -14.43 6.45
C ALA A 111 -20.23 -14.89 7.23
N HIS A 112 -21.41 -14.71 6.64
CA HIS A 112 -22.74 -15.05 7.18
C HIS A 112 -23.26 -14.08 8.26
N ASP A 113 -24.58 -13.87 8.26
CA ASP A 113 -25.27 -12.81 9.02
C ASP A 113 -25.03 -12.90 10.53
N ASN A 114 -25.06 -14.12 11.09
CA ASN A 114 -24.93 -14.42 12.51
C ASN A 114 -23.48 -14.40 13.05
N GLN A 115 -22.46 -14.38 12.19
CA GLN A 115 -21.04 -14.37 12.62
C GLN A 115 -20.54 -12.95 12.96
N LEU A 116 -21.39 -12.12 13.59
CA LEU A 116 -21.01 -10.77 14.01
C LEU A 116 -19.90 -10.79 15.06
N LYS A 117 -19.94 -11.76 15.99
CA LYS A 117 -18.90 -11.96 17.00
C LYS A 117 -17.56 -12.29 16.34
N ASP A 118 -17.54 -13.26 15.43
CA ASP A 118 -16.34 -13.69 14.72
C ASP A 118 -15.70 -12.54 13.95
N ARG A 119 -16.49 -11.68 13.28
CA ARG A 119 -15.96 -10.46 12.60
C ARG A 119 -15.29 -9.46 13.56
N ILE A 120 -15.80 -9.34 14.78
CA ILE A 120 -15.19 -8.51 15.83
C ILE A 120 -13.89 -9.16 16.33
N GLU A 121 -13.86 -10.48 16.49
CA GLU A 121 -12.67 -11.23 16.92
C GLU A 121 -11.59 -11.27 15.80
N ASP A 122 -11.99 -11.36 14.53
CA ASP A 122 -11.11 -11.20 13.37
C ASP A 122 -10.39 -9.84 13.42
N TYR A 123 -11.15 -8.74 13.51
CA TYR A 123 -10.61 -7.37 13.58
C TYR A 123 -9.62 -7.21 14.73
N ASN A 124 -10.02 -7.57 15.95
CA ASN A 124 -9.19 -7.40 17.13
C ASN A 124 -7.91 -8.26 17.07
N SER A 125 -7.96 -9.43 16.42
CA SER A 125 -6.77 -10.25 16.16
C SER A 125 -5.82 -9.57 15.16
N ILE A 126 -6.35 -9.05 14.03
CA ILE A 126 -5.56 -8.33 13.01
C ILE A 126 -4.84 -7.11 13.61
N VAL A 127 -5.55 -6.30 14.40
CA VAL A 127 -5.01 -5.08 15.04
C VAL A 127 -3.91 -5.40 16.06
N LYS A 128 -4.05 -6.50 16.79
CA LYS A 128 -3.10 -6.96 17.81
C LYS A 128 -1.85 -7.61 17.20
N ASP A 129 -2.05 -8.49 16.22
CA ASP A 129 -1.05 -9.48 15.79
C ASP A 129 -0.17 -9.02 14.63
N GLN A 130 -0.55 -8.01 13.84
CA GLN A 130 0.36 -7.41 12.85
C GLN A 130 1.39 -6.50 13.54
N GLU A 131 2.64 -6.57 13.12
CA GLU A 131 3.74 -5.78 13.69
C GLU A 131 4.79 -5.48 12.61
N PHE A 132 5.22 -4.23 12.50
CA PHE A 132 6.21 -3.75 11.52
C PHE A 132 7.52 -3.38 12.22
N HIS A 133 8.63 -3.39 11.47
CA HIS A 133 9.98 -3.23 12.04
C HIS A 133 10.36 -1.78 12.34
N VAL A 134 9.67 -0.80 11.74
CA VAL A 134 9.82 0.64 12.05
C VAL A 134 9.20 0.95 13.42
N GLU A 135 10.04 1.14 14.44
CA GLU A 135 9.63 1.22 15.86
C GLU A 135 8.48 2.20 16.12
N GLU A 136 8.58 3.43 15.61
CA GLU A 136 7.61 4.52 15.79
C GLU A 136 6.24 4.22 15.18
N THR A 137 6.18 3.29 14.22
CA THR A 137 4.96 2.91 13.48
C THR A 137 4.74 1.41 13.47
N SER A 138 5.27 0.72 14.48
CA SER A 138 5.27 -0.74 14.62
C SER A 138 3.89 -1.39 14.64
N LYS A 139 2.80 -0.62 14.83
CA LYS A 139 1.41 -1.09 14.76
C LYS A 139 0.58 -0.32 13.74
N ILE A 140 -0.45 -0.96 13.20
CA ILE A 140 -1.35 -0.40 12.16
C ILE A 140 -1.77 1.05 12.50
N PHE A 141 -2.34 1.26 13.69
CA PHE A 141 -2.85 2.57 14.12
C PHE A 141 -1.80 3.56 14.66
N TYR A 142 -0.50 3.26 14.60
CA TYR A 142 0.55 4.24 14.89
C TYR A 142 0.92 5.09 13.66
N HIS A 143 0.60 4.62 12.46
CA HIS A 143 0.84 5.34 11.21
C HIS A 143 0.02 6.63 11.13
N ASP A 144 0.55 7.65 10.47
CA ASP A 144 -0.11 8.96 10.28
C ASP A 144 -1.43 8.84 9.53
N TYR A 145 -1.45 7.96 8.53
CA TYR A 145 -2.59 7.66 7.68
C TYR A 145 -2.81 6.15 7.63
N VAL A 146 -4.01 5.69 7.99
CA VAL A 146 -4.44 4.29 7.81
C VAL A 146 -5.59 4.24 6.82
N PHE A 147 -5.55 3.33 5.86
CA PHE A 147 -6.65 3.04 4.94
C PHE A 147 -7.00 1.56 5.05
N TRP A 148 -8.20 1.24 5.54
CA TRP A 148 -8.66 -0.14 5.72
C TRP A 148 -9.79 -0.45 4.74
N MET A 149 -9.65 -1.51 3.95
CA MET A 149 -10.62 -1.90 2.93
C MET A 149 -10.90 -3.41 2.90
N GLY A 150 -11.93 -3.78 2.15
CA GLY A 150 -12.17 -5.15 1.69
C GLY A 150 -13.57 -5.67 1.98
N ASP A 151 -13.74 -6.99 1.87
CA ASP A 151 -14.97 -7.67 2.30
C ASP A 151 -14.96 -7.84 3.81
N LEU A 152 -15.49 -6.83 4.50
CA LEU A 152 -15.65 -6.84 5.95
C LEU A 152 -16.84 -7.70 6.38
N ASN A 153 -17.62 -8.24 5.44
CA ASN A 153 -18.73 -9.17 5.62
C ASN A 153 -19.85 -8.75 6.61
N PHE A 154 -19.83 -7.52 7.13
CA PHE A 154 -20.89 -7.00 8.01
C PHE A 154 -22.23 -6.92 7.27
N ARG A 155 -23.30 -7.33 7.95
CA ARG A 155 -24.64 -7.45 7.39
C ARG A 155 -25.60 -6.44 8.03
N LEU A 156 -26.89 -6.57 7.76
CA LEU A 156 -27.91 -5.92 8.57
C LEU A 156 -28.01 -6.62 9.92
N VAL A 157 -28.32 -5.88 10.99
CA VAL A 157 -28.52 -6.43 12.34
C VAL A 157 -29.64 -7.48 12.36
N GLU A 158 -29.64 -8.36 13.36
CA GLU A 158 -30.57 -9.50 13.44
C GLU A 158 -31.99 -9.05 13.81
N GLU A 159 -32.10 -7.99 14.62
CA GLU A 159 -33.34 -7.33 15.00
C GLU A 159 -34.04 -6.64 13.82
N TYR A 160 -33.37 -6.50 12.68
CA TYR A 160 -33.96 -6.03 11.42
C TYR A 160 -34.48 -7.21 10.59
N ASP A 161 -35.53 -7.84 11.10
CA ASP A 161 -36.23 -8.96 10.47
C ASP A 161 -37.02 -8.49 9.24
N LYS A 162 -36.35 -8.58 8.09
CA LYS A 162 -36.82 -8.16 6.77
C LYS A 162 -36.36 -9.17 5.73
N SER A 163 -37.27 -9.60 4.87
CA SER A 163 -36.92 -10.51 3.77
C SER A 163 -36.02 -9.82 2.74
N PRO A 164 -35.20 -10.56 1.97
CA PRO A 164 -34.41 -10.00 0.88
C PRO A 164 -35.24 -9.16 -0.11
N GLU A 165 -36.47 -9.58 -0.40
CA GLU A 165 -37.42 -8.91 -1.29
C GLU A 165 -38.06 -7.67 -0.64
N GLU A 166 -38.20 -7.61 0.69
CA GLU A 166 -38.52 -6.36 1.38
C GLU A 166 -37.37 -5.35 1.33
N ILE A 167 -36.14 -5.83 1.53
CA ILE A 167 -34.93 -5.00 1.49
C ILE A 167 -34.74 -4.42 0.08
N GLU A 168 -34.87 -5.25 -0.96
CA GLU A 168 -34.83 -4.80 -2.36
C GLU A 168 -35.94 -3.78 -2.68
N ARG A 169 -37.16 -3.96 -2.14
CA ARG A 169 -38.24 -2.96 -2.26
C ARG A 169 -37.92 -1.63 -1.58
N LEU A 170 -37.13 -1.61 -0.51
CA LEU A 170 -36.64 -0.36 0.12
C LEU A 170 -35.51 0.29 -0.70
N ILE A 171 -34.61 -0.52 -1.27
CA ILE A 171 -33.55 -0.06 -2.18
C ILE A 171 -34.18 0.57 -3.44
N ALA A 172 -35.19 -0.07 -4.04
CA ALA A 172 -35.92 0.45 -5.21
C ALA A 172 -36.64 1.78 -4.93
N LYS A 173 -37.15 1.97 -3.70
CA LYS A 173 -37.71 3.26 -3.22
C LYS A 173 -36.65 4.32 -2.88
N LYS A 174 -35.36 4.01 -3.03
CA LYS A 174 -34.20 4.84 -2.65
C LYS A 174 -34.11 5.14 -1.15
N GLU A 175 -34.71 4.30 -0.29
CA GLU A 175 -34.70 4.47 1.17
C GLU A 175 -33.41 3.96 1.84
N ILE A 176 -32.31 3.88 1.10
CA ILE A 176 -31.03 3.27 1.53
C ILE A 176 -30.45 3.90 2.81
N LYS A 177 -30.63 5.22 3.02
CA LYS A 177 -30.16 5.90 4.24
C LYS A 177 -30.94 5.53 5.50
N LYS A 178 -32.16 4.98 5.38
CA LYS A 178 -32.90 4.35 6.49
C LYS A 178 -32.39 2.93 6.73
N LEU A 179 -32.21 2.15 5.65
CA LEU A 179 -31.68 0.78 5.69
C LEU A 179 -30.29 0.75 6.35
N PHE A 180 -29.43 1.71 6.05
CA PHE A 180 -28.08 1.87 6.62
C PHE A 180 -28.06 2.31 8.11
N GLN A 181 -29.21 2.54 8.75
CA GLN A 181 -29.26 2.65 10.23
C GLN A 181 -29.16 1.28 10.91
N TYR A 182 -29.46 0.20 10.18
CA TYR A 182 -29.43 -1.19 10.62
C TYR A 182 -28.16 -1.93 10.21
N ASP A 183 -27.12 -1.22 9.79
CA ASP A 183 -25.82 -1.77 9.42
C ASP A 183 -25.03 -2.23 10.66
N GLN A 184 -24.50 -3.46 10.62
CA GLN A 184 -23.73 -4.03 11.74
C GLN A 184 -22.40 -3.30 11.95
N LEU A 185 -21.67 -2.90 10.88
CA LEU A 185 -20.37 -2.21 11.03
C LEU A 185 -20.56 -0.86 11.73
N ARG A 186 -21.50 -0.05 11.24
CA ARG A 186 -21.91 1.21 11.86
C ARG A 186 -22.32 1.03 13.32
N THR A 187 -22.92 -0.11 13.67
CA THR A 187 -23.34 -0.44 15.03
C THR A 187 -22.16 -0.78 15.94
N VAL A 188 -21.17 -1.56 15.49
CA VAL A 188 -20.00 -1.92 16.30
C VAL A 188 -19.02 -0.76 16.47
N MET A 189 -18.87 0.09 15.44
CA MET A 189 -18.08 1.34 15.52
C MET A 189 -18.65 2.28 16.58
N LYS A 190 -19.97 2.57 16.52
CA LYS A 190 -20.67 3.42 17.50
C LYS A 190 -20.63 2.86 18.93
N LYS A 191 -20.41 1.56 19.11
CA LYS A 191 -20.33 0.89 20.41
C LYS A 191 -18.89 0.69 20.92
N GLY A 192 -17.85 1.07 20.16
CA GLY A 192 -16.46 0.84 20.54
C GLY A 192 -16.06 -0.64 20.59
N GLN A 193 -16.67 -1.49 19.74
CA GLN A 193 -16.42 -2.94 19.74
C GLN A 193 -15.42 -3.39 18.66
N ALA A 194 -15.42 -2.69 17.51
CA ALA A 194 -14.49 -2.86 16.40
C ALA A 194 -14.55 -1.63 15.49
N PHE A 195 -13.47 -1.33 14.78
CA PHE A 195 -13.34 -0.21 13.83
C PHE A 195 -13.62 1.19 14.43
N SER A 196 -13.58 1.36 15.75
CA SER A 196 -13.85 2.64 16.44
C SER A 196 -12.80 3.72 16.20
N GLU A 197 -11.60 3.29 15.82
CA GLU A 197 -10.43 4.12 15.53
C GLU A 197 -10.48 4.68 14.09
N LEU A 198 -11.44 4.22 13.29
CA LEU A 198 -11.57 4.48 11.87
C LEU A 198 -12.83 5.31 11.56
N THR A 199 -12.75 6.11 10.50
CA THR A 199 -13.84 6.93 9.95
C THR A 199 -14.33 6.32 8.64
N GLU A 200 -15.65 6.31 8.44
CA GLU A 200 -16.32 5.95 7.18
C GLU A 200 -17.36 7.02 6.84
N ALA A 201 -17.50 7.36 5.55
CA ALA A 201 -18.63 8.15 5.07
C ALA A 201 -19.86 7.25 4.80
N ASP A 202 -21.04 7.64 5.26
CA ASP A 202 -22.30 6.93 4.99
C ASP A 202 -22.45 6.60 3.48
N PRO A 203 -22.55 5.32 3.07
CA PRO A 203 -22.67 4.94 1.67
C PRO A 203 -23.88 5.58 0.99
N GLU A 204 -23.64 6.37 -0.05
CA GLU A 204 -24.70 6.91 -0.92
C GLU A 204 -25.10 5.94 -2.05
N PHE A 205 -24.52 4.73 -2.06
CA PHE A 205 -24.77 3.66 -3.01
C PHE A 205 -25.52 2.48 -2.34
N PRO A 206 -26.31 1.69 -3.11
CA PRO A 206 -27.04 0.55 -2.55
C PRO A 206 -26.10 -0.60 -2.13
N PRO A 207 -26.59 -1.56 -1.32
CA PRO A 207 -25.84 -2.75 -0.91
C PRO A 207 -25.11 -3.47 -2.05
N THR A 208 -23.86 -3.82 -1.80
CA THR A 208 -22.91 -4.35 -2.80
C THR A 208 -22.93 -5.87 -2.93
N PHE A 209 -23.51 -6.56 -1.95
CA PHE A 209 -23.72 -8.00 -1.89
C PHE A 209 -25.20 -8.31 -1.58
N LYS A 210 -25.80 -9.44 -1.99
CA LYS A 210 -25.33 -10.48 -2.91
C LYS A 210 -26.11 -10.38 -4.22
N PHE A 211 -25.43 -10.37 -5.36
CA PHE A 211 -26.04 -10.35 -6.68
C PHE A 211 -26.05 -11.73 -7.35
N SER A 212 -27.00 -11.95 -8.26
CA SER A 212 -26.93 -13.08 -9.19
C SER A 212 -25.90 -12.77 -10.29
N VAL A 213 -24.82 -13.57 -10.34
CA VAL A 213 -23.67 -13.37 -11.24
C VAL A 213 -24.11 -13.20 -12.70
N GLY A 214 -23.51 -12.25 -13.40
CA GLY A 214 -23.85 -11.84 -14.77
C GLY A 214 -25.02 -10.85 -14.86
N THR A 215 -25.80 -10.67 -13.80
CA THR A 215 -27.05 -9.86 -13.80
C THR A 215 -26.95 -8.64 -12.87
N PRO A 216 -27.85 -7.64 -13.01
CA PRO A 216 -27.96 -6.52 -12.07
C PRO A 216 -28.85 -6.82 -10.83
N PHE A 217 -29.38 -8.04 -10.68
CA PHE A 217 -30.38 -8.38 -9.66
C PHE A 217 -29.77 -9.03 -8.41
N TYR A 218 -30.37 -8.82 -7.25
CA TYR A 218 -29.95 -9.49 -6.01
C TYR A 218 -30.23 -11.01 -6.05
N ASP A 219 -29.42 -11.80 -5.36
CA ASP A 219 -29.65 -13.22 -5.09
C ASP A 219 -30.31 -13.36 -3.72
N HIS A 220 -31.63 -13.55 -3.70
CA HIS A 220 -32.44 -13.66 -2.47
C HIS A 220 -32.09 -14.85 -1.56
N LYS A 221 -31.09 -15.68 -1.90
CA LYS A 221 -30.44 -16.58 -0.93
C LYS A 221 -29.75 -15.83 0.23
N ARG A 222 -29.55 -14.51 0.16
CA ARG A 222 -29.03 -13.66 1.24
C ARG A 222 -29.79 -12.33 1.32
N ARG A 223 -29.85 -11.74 2.51
CA ARG A 223 -30.27 -10.33 2.69
C ARG A 223 -29.21 -9.41 2.02
N PRO A 224 -29.61 -8.40 1.23
CA PRO A 224 -28.66 -7.42 0.69
C PRO A 224 -27.90 -6.67 1.80
N ALA A 225 -26.57 -6.56 1.67
CA ALA A 225 -25.68 -5.95 2.66
C ALA A 225 -24.53 -5.15 2.03
N TRP A 226 -23.99 -4.18 2.77
CA TRP A 226 -22.76 -3.47 2.45
C TRP A 226 -21.57 -4.23 3.05
N CYS A 227 -21.21 -5.35 2.42
CA CYS A 227 -20.07 -6.18 2.81
C CYS A 227 -18.74 -5.50 2.49
N ASP A 228 -18.67 -4.85 1.34
CA ASP A 228 -17.47 -4.25 0.76
C ASP A 228 -17.32 -2.79 1.23
N ARG A 229 -16.26 -2.50 1.99
CA ARG A 229 -16.12 -1.21 2.72
C ARG A 229 -14.73 -0.61 2.54
N ILE A 230 -14.63 0.71 2.74
CA ILE A 230 -13.37 1.46 2.78
C ILE A 230 -13.46 2.53 3.86
N LEU A 231 -12.59 2.42 4.87
CA LEU A 231 -12.47 3.31 6.02
C LEU A 231 -11.08 3.93 6.08
N TYR A 232 -10.91 5.01 6.85
CA TYR A 232 -9.61 5.66 7.05
C TYR A 232 -9.43 6.18 8.48
N CYS A 233 -8.17 6.27 8.93
CA CYS A 233 -7.79 7.00 10.14
C CYS A 233 -6.71 8.03 9.77
N VAL A 234 -6.67 9.13 10.52
CA VAL A 234 -5.59 10.11 10.45
C VAL A 234 -5.21 10.57 11.84
N ASN A 235 -3.98 10.24 12.25
CA ASN A 235 -3.42 10.64 13.53
C ASN A 235 -3.05 12.12 13.49
N SER A 236 -4.09 12.94 13.59
CA SER A 236 -4.09 14.34 13.21
C SER A 236 -3.09 15.20 13.98
N ASN A 237 -2.65 14.77 15.17
CA ASN A 237 -1.75 15.49 16.05
C ASN A 237 -0.51 14.66 16.45
N ASN A 238 -0.03 13.74 15.59
CA ASN A 238 1.25 13.01 15.80
C ASN A 238 2.45 13.97 15.99
N TYR A 239 2.34 15.22 15.54
CA TYR A 239 3.43 16.19 15.51
C TYR A 239 3.00 17.54 16.06
N GLU A 240 3.72 18.04 17.07
CA GLU A 240 3.40 19.25 17.85
C GLU A 240 3.02 20.46 16.98
N ASN A 241 3.78 20.70 15.90
CA ASN A 241 3.64 21.89 15.06
C ASN A 241 2.85 21.64 13.75
N VAL A 242 2.32 20.42 13.52
CA VAL A 242 1.71 20.04 12.22
C VAL A 242 0.48 19.17 12.39
N THR A 243 -0.71 19.79 12.28
CA THR A 243 -1.97 19.03 12.18
C THR A 243 -2.10 18.34 10.82
N LEU A 244 -2.18 17.01 10.78
CA LEU A 244 -2.46 16.22 9.58
C LEU A 244 -3.97 16.18 9.25
N LYS A 245 -4.32 15.87 7.99
CA LYS A 245 -5.72 15.86 7.51
C LYS A 245 -5.94 14.91 6.33
N VAL A 246 -7.16 14.37 6.23
CA VAL A 246 -7.70 13.64 5.08
C VAL A 246 -9.00 14.31 4.65
N ASP A 247 -9.14 14.60 3.35
CA ASP A 247 -10.38 15.06 2.73
C ASP A 247 -10.87 13.98 1.76
N GLN A 248 -11.99 13.31 2.07
CA GLN A 248 -12.56 12.28 1.19
C GLN A 248 -13.33 12.93 0.03
N LEU A 249 -12.84 12.72 -1.20
CA LEU A 249 -13.42 13.26 -2.42
C LEU A 249 -14.59 12.41 -2.95
N SER A 250 -14.53 11.09 -2.72
CA SER A 250 -15.51 10.17 -3.31
C SER A 250 -15.57 8.84 -2.56
N TYR A 251 -16.76 8.23 -2.55
CA TYR A 251 -17.02 6.87 -2.09
C TYR A 251 -18.16 6.29 -2.92
N LYS A 252 -17.90 5.23 -3.71
CA LYS A 252 -18.78 4.76 -4.79
C LYS A 252 -18.69 3.25 -4.93
N SER A 253 -19.80 2.60 -5.31
CA SER A 253 -19.78 1.26 -5.90
C SER A 253 -19.99 1.32 -7.42
N HIS A 254 -19.56 0.27 -8.12
CA HIS A 254 -19.58 0.18 -9.58
C HIS A 254 -20.54 -0.93 -10.07
N PRO A 255 -21.87 -0.69 -10.08
CA PRO A 255 -22.88 -1.71 -10.33
C PRO A 255 -22.85 -2.34 -11.73
N SER A 256 -22.14 -1.72 -12.69
CA SER A 256 -21.96 -2.20 -14.07
C SER A 256 -21.07 -3.44 -14.19
N TYR A 257 -20.26 -3.75 -13.19
CA TYR A 257 -19.38 -4.92 -13.20
C TYR A 257 -20.10 -6.12 -12.57
N THR A 258 -20.66 -6.99 -13.41
CA THR A 258 -21.53 -8.11 -12.98
C THR A 258 -20.81 -9.48 -12.91
N LEU A 259 -19.49 -9.53 -13.12
CA LEU A 259 -18.69 -10.77 -13.12
C LEU A 259 -18.59 -11.47 -11.75
N SER A 260 -18.99 -10.79 -10.68
CA SER A 260 -19.07 -11.30 -9.31
C SER A 260 -20.51 -11.13 -8.77
N ASP A 261 -20.80 -11.76 -7.65
CA ASP A 261 -21.95 -11.49 -6.79
C ASP A 261 -21.72 -10.33 -5.81
N HIS A 262 -20.50 -9.81 -5.69
CA HIS A 262 -20.16 -8.52 -5.09
C HIS A 262 -20.14 -7.41 -6.15
N ARG A 263 -20.05 -6.14 -5.74
CA ARG A 263 -19.82 -4.99 -6.64
C ARG A 263 -18.59 -4.21 -6.20
N PRO A 264 -17.64 -3.90 -7.10
CA PRO A 264 -16.42 -3.16 -6.74
C PRO A 264 -16.76 -1.83 -6.06
N VAL A 265 -15.99 -1.50 -5.02
CA VAL A 265 -16.10 -0.24 -4.27
C VAL A 265 -14.78 0.53 -4.40
N THR A 266 -14.87 1.85 -4.53
CA THR A 266 -13.73 2.76 -4.61
C THR A 266 -13.96 3.97 -3.73
N ALA A 267 -12.90 4.44 -3.07
CA ALA A 267 -12.85 5.73 -2.41
C ALA A 267 -11.67 6.55 -2.93
N GLU A 268 -11.81 7.86 -2.93
CA GLU A 268 -10.78 8.81 -3.35
C GLU A 268 -10.52 9.81 -2.22
N TYR A 269 -9.25 10.07 -1.90
CA TYR A 269 -8.84 10.90 -0.79
C TYR A 269 -7.76 11.91 -1.22
N ILE A 270 -7.83 13.13 -0.70
CA ILE A 270 -6.66 14.01 -0.59
C ILE A 270 -6.11 13.87 0.83
N ILE A 271 -4.80 13.77 0.96
CA ILE A 271 -4.08 13.75 2.24
C ILE A 271 -3.17 14.96 2.33
N LYS A 272 -3.00 15.50 3.54
CA LYS A 272 -2.05 16.60 3.78
C LYS A 272 -0.63 16.04 3.92
N ILE A 273 0.15 16.09 2.84
CA ILE A 273 1.61 16.04 2.94
C ILE A 273 2.11 17.42 3.41
N PRO A 274 2.79 17.53 4.57
CA PRO A 274 3.29 18.80 5.06
C PRO A 274 4.41 19.38 4.19
N ARG A 275 4.70 20.66 4.41
CA ARG A 275 5.90 21.33 3.89
C ARG A 275 6.92 21.42 5.02
N PRO A 276 8.22 21.19 4.78
CA PRO A 276 9.27 21.58 5.71
C PRO A 276 9.18 23.08 6.00
N VAL A 277 9.34 23.48 7.26
CA VAL A 277 9.27 24.88 7.67
C VAL A 277 10.65 25.51 7.52
N ILE A 278 11.03 25.87 6.30
CA ILE A 278 12.29 26.56 6.01
C ILE A 278 12.24 27.98 6.60
N ARG A 279 12.68 28.14 7.85
CA ARG A 279 12.82 29.44 8.52
C ARG A 279 14.06 30.17 8.03
N MET A 280 13.89 30.93 6.94
CA MET A 280 14.87 31.88 6.43
C MET A 280 15.37 32.82 7.54
N GLY A 281 16.62 32.65 7.99
CA GLY A 281 17.38 33.70 8.69
C GLY A 281 17.76 33.49 10.15
N ARG A 282 17.52 32.33 10.79
CA ARG A 282 18.16 31.97 12.09
C ARG A 282 18.43 30.47 12.20
N SER A 283 19.64 30.12 12.63
CA SER A 283 19.98 28.77 13.08
C SER A 283 19.37 28.48 14.46
N LEU A 284 18.49 27.49 14.52
CA LEU A 284 18.17 26.77 15.76
C LEU A 284 19.04 25.50 15.84
N PRO A 285 19.12 24.83 17.01
CA PRO A 285 19.73 23.51 17.11
C PRO A 285 19.03 22.51 16.19
N SER A 286 19.80 21.59 15.60
CA SER A 286 19.35 20.63 14.58
C SER A 286 18.29 19.61 15.06
N SER A 287 18.00 19.56 16.36
CA SER A 287 17.19 18.51 17.00
C SER A 287 15.69 18.79 17.12
N LEU A 288 15.13 19.85 16.51
CA LEU A 288 13.73 20.26 16.73
C LEU A 288 12.91 20.65 15.49
N ASP A 289 13.51 21.08 14.37
CA ASP A 289 12.77 21.81 13.31
C ASP A 289 12.44 20.99 12.02
N GLN A 290 12.90 19.74 11.86
CA GLN A 290 12.64 18.94 10.65
C GLN A 290 12.03 17.56 10.90
N VAL A 291 10.74 17.56 11.23
CA VAL A 291 9.88 16.35 11.33
C VAL A 291 9.66 15.67 9.97
N PHE A 292 9.58 16.44 8.89
CA PHE A 292 9.26 15.94 7.56
C PHE A 292 10.44 16.10 6.61
N SER A 293 10.73 15.06 5.81
CA SER A 293 11.80 15.07 4.82
C SER A 293 11.64 16.25 3.87
N ASP A 294 12.63 17.13 3.78
CA ASP A 294 12.62 18.13 2.72
C ASP A 294 12.86 17.48 1.35
N TYR A 295 11.83 17.60 0.52
CA TYR A 295 11.70 17.07 -0.83
C TYR A 295 11.89 18.13 -1.93
N GLY A 296 12.20 19.38 -1.57
CA GLY A 296 12.73 20.35 -2.53
C GLY A 296 14.13 19.96 -2.98
N GLU A 297 14.96 19.52 -2.04
CA GLU A 297 16.29 18.98 -2.29
C GLU A 297 16.30 17.44 -2.35
N ARG A 298 17.00 16.89 -3.35
CA ARG A 298 17.18 15.44 -3.47
C ARG A 298 18.27 14.95 -2.53
N ALA A 299 17.88 14.23 -1.48
CA ALA A 299 18.78 13.64 -0.49
C ALA A 299 19.86 12.71 -1.06
N ILE A 300 19.57 12.02 -2.17
CA ILE A 300 20.54 11.27 -2.99
C ILE A 300 20.53 11.87 -4.39
N GLN A 301 21.71 12.19 -4.90
CA GLN A 301 21.93 12.61 -6.28
C GLN A 301 22.87 11.63 -6.97
N PHE A 302 22.41 11.05 -8.08
CA PHE A 302 23.25 10.25 -8.96
C PHE A 302 23.96 11.14 -9.97
N GLU A 303 25.24 10.86 -10.18
CA GLU A 303 26.04 11.46 -11.25
C GLU A 303 25.46 11.09 -12.62
N LYS A 304 25.64 11.98 -13.62
CA LYS A 304 25.20 11.69 -14.97
C LYS A 304 26.16 10.68 -15.61
N ILE A 305 25.72 9.42 -15.72
CA ILE A 305 26.40 8.40 -16.53
C ILE A 305 26.51 8.90 -17.98
N THR A 306 27.72 9.24 -18.42
CA THR A 306 28.01 9.81 -19.74
C THR A 306 28.22 8.77 -20.84
N SER A 307 28.61 7.56 -20.44
CA SER A 307 29.02 6.46 -21.32
C SER A 307 28.74 5.14 -20.62
N TRP A 308 28.28 4.14 -21.39
CA TRP A 308 28.10 2.76 -20.93
C TRP A 308 28.90 1.85 -21.85
N ASN A 309 29.68 0.93 -21.29
CA ASN A 309 30.56 0.03 -22.05
C ASN A 309 30.17 -1.43 -21.79
N GLU A 310 29.99 -2.23 -22.84
CA GLU A 310 29.62 -3.64 -22.72
C GLU A 310 30.81 -4.56 -22.36
N LYS A 311 32.04 -4.04 -22.38
CA LYS A 311 33.28 -4.82 -22.25
C LYS A 311 34.05 -4.57 -20.96
N GLU A 312 33.60 -3.62 -20.15
CA GLU A 312 34.25 -3.11 -18.94
C GLU A 312 33.20 -2.90 -17.85
N ASP A 313 33.64 -2.85 -16.59
CA ASP A 313 32.76 -2.66 -15.45
C ASP A 313 32.21 -1.22 -15.41
N ASN A 314 30.88 -1.09 -15.52
CA ASN A 314 30.22 0.21 -15.50
C ASN A 314 30.07 0.70 -14.06
N LYS A 315 30.77 1.79 -13.72
CA LYS A 315 30.66 2.45 -12.41
C LYS A 315 29.50 3.43 -12.42
N ALA A 316 28.64 3.36 -11.40
CA ALA A 316 27.70 4.42 -11.05
C ALA A 316 28.20 5.14 -9.80
N PHE A 317 28.06 6.47 -9.80
CA PHE A 317 28.47 7.33 -8.70
C PHE A 317 27.25 8.07 -8.14
N TYR A 318 27.23 8.26 -6.82
CA TYR A 318 26.19 9.01 -6.13
C TYR A 318 26.77 9.80 -4.96
N ARG A 319 26.08 10.87 -4.60
CA ARG A 319 26.39 11.69 -3.42
C ARG A 319 25.15 11.87 -2.55
N VAL A 320 25.37 11.86 -1.24
CA VAL A 320 24.33 12.15 -0.22
C VAL A 320 24.40 13.63 0.10
N THR A 321 23.30 14.36 -0.05
CA THR A 321 23.28 15.84 0.11
C THR A 321 22.86 16.31 1.49
N LYS A 322 22.48 15.37 2.36
CA LYS A 322 22.02 15.59 3.73
C LYS A 322 22.68 14.55 4.63
N GLU A 323 22.86 14.89 5.90
CA GLU A 323 23.36 13.94 6.92
C GLU A 323 22.28 12.90 7.26
N ILE A 324 22.04 11.97 6.34
CA ILE A 324 21.24 10.77 6.55
C ILE A 324 22.22 9.62 6.82
N PRO A 325 22.25 9.05 8.04
CA PRO A 325 23.08 7.89 8.32
C PRO A 325 22.62 6.70 7.46
N PRO A 326 23.50 6.09 6.63
CA PRO A 326 23.13 4.91 5.86
C PRO A 326 22.95 3.71 6.78
N VAL A 327 21.86 2.97 6.63
CA VAL A 327 21.64 1.68 7.30
C VAL A 327 22.26 0.55 6.47
N LYS A 328 22.41 -0.65 7.04
CA LYS A 328 23.08 -1.77 6.33
C LYS A 328 22.25 -2.28 5.16
N GLU A 329 20.95 -2.10 5.29
CA GLU A 329 19.84 -2.48 4.44
C GLU A 329 19.60 -1.47 3.29
N ASP A 330 20.26 -0.31 3.30
CA ASP A 330 20.19 0.68 2.22
C ASP A 330 20.84 0.15 0.94
N TRP A 331 20.28 0.54 -0.20
CA TRP A 331 20.55 -0.14 -1.47
C TRP A 331 20.20 0.68 -2.72
N ILE A 332 20.85 0.34 -3.83
CA ILE A 332 20.76 1.02 -5.13
C ILE A 332 20.42 -0.02 -6.21
N GLY A 333 19.32 0.18 -6.94
CA GLY A 333 18.87 -0.71 -8.00
C GLY A 333 19.08 -0.12 -9.41
N LEU A 334 19.48 -0.97 -10.35
CA LEU A 334 19.52 -0.65 -11.78
C LEU A 334 18.22 -1.14 -12.44
N PHE A 335 17.50 -0.24 -13.10
CA PHE A 335 16.22 -0.54 -13.76
C PHE A 335 16.25 -0.09 -15.23
N LYS A 336 15.57 -0.85 -16.12
CA LYS A 336 15.32 -0.43 -17.51
C LYS A 336 14.26 0.67 -17.53
N ASP A 337 14.40 1.71 -18.37
CA ASP A 337 13.45 2.86 -18.49
C ASP A 337 11.95 2.49 -18.42
N ASN A 338 11.58 1.35 -18.99
CA ASN A 338 10.21 0.85 -19.06
C ASN A 338 9.71 0.05 -17.83
N PHE A 339 10.47 -0.01 -16.72
CA PHE A 339 10.10 -0.77 -15.51
C PHE A 339 8.69 -0.40 -14.97
N CYS A 340 8.02 -1.35 -14.33
CA CYS A 340 6.66 -1.21 -13.78
C CYS A 340 6.48 -1.79 -12.35
N SER A 341 7.53 -2.34 -11.74
CA SER A 341 7.64 -2.66 -10.31
C SER A 341 8.99 -2.20 -9.73
N LEU A 342 9.06 -2.02 -8.42
CA LEU A 342 10.32 -2.01 -7.68
C LEU A 342 11.04 -3.37 -7.69
N ASP A 343 10.33 -4.47 -7.98
CA ASP A 343 10.93 -5.81 -8.19
C ASP A 343 11.47 -6.01 -9.63
N ASP A 344 11.22 -5.09 -10.57
CA ASP A 344 11.65 -5.20 -11.97
C ASP A 344 13.13 -4.73 -12.16
N TYR A 345 13.99 -4.87 -11.15
CA TYR A 345 15.40 -4.48 -11.27
C TYR A 345 16.19 -5.48 -12.14
N VAL A 346 17.21 -4.98 -12.83
CA VAL A 346 18.15 -5.78 -13.64
C VAL A 346 19.25 -6.36 -12.75
N THR A 347 19.73 -5.54 -11.81
CA THR A 347 20.78 -5.85 -10.83
C THR A 347 20.77 -4.75 -9.77
N TYR A 348 21.46 -4.95 -8.66
CA TYR A 348 21.36 -4.11 -7.46
C TYR A 348 22.67 -4.12 -6.67
N GLU A 349 22.85 -3.22 -5.70
CA GLU A 349 23.88 -3.33 -4.64
C GLU A 349 23.41 -2.77 -3.30
N TYR A 350 24.04 -3.25 -2.22
CA TYR A 350 23.89 -2.63 -0.89
C TYR A 350 24.87 -1.47 -0.71
N VAL A 351 24.41 -0.38 -0.10
CA VAL A 351 25.23 0.78 0.27
C VAL A 351 26.37 0.36 1.22
N SER A 352 26.11 -0.60 2.11
CA SER A 352 27.10 -1.19 3.01
C SER A 352 28.20 -2.04 2.32
N LYS A 353 28.04 -2.34 1.02
CA LYS A 353 29.04 -3.03 0.17
C LYS A 353 29.72 -2.11 -0.84
N CYS A 354 29.18 -0.91 -1.06
CA CYS A 354 29.72 0.06 -2.01
C CYS A 354 31.13 0.49 -1.60
N SER A 355 32.07 0.47 -2.54
CA SER A 355 33.40 1.02 -2.32
C SER A 355 33.31 2.54 -2.17
N THR A 356 33.90 3.11 -1.12
CA THR A 356 34.51 4.44 -1.24
C THR A 356 35.65 4.36 -2.26
N PRO A 357 35.94 5.41 -3.05
CA PRO A 357 37.14 5.48 -3.87
C PRO A 357 38.36 5.57 -2.94
N VAL A 358 38.90 4.41 -2.56
CA VAL A 358 40.27 4.32 -2.06
C VAL A 358 41.18 4.71 -3.23
N ASP A 359 42.15 5.60 -2.99
CA ASP A 359 43.22 5.89 -3.97
C ASP A 359 43.79 4.59 -4.54
N GLU A 360 43.93 4.49 -5.87
CA GLU A 360 44.19 3.21 -6.56
C GLU A 360 45.61 2.65 -6.34
N GLU A 361 45.90 2.17 -5.13
CA GLU A 361 47.09 1.37 -4.80
C GLU A 361 46.75 0.10 -3.99
N LYS A 362 46.69 -1.03 -4.70
CA LYS A 362 46.64 -2.43 -4.21
C LYS A 362 45.27 -2.87 -3.62
N ALA A 363 44.84 -4.13 -3.71
CA ALA A 363 45.45 -5.33 -4.30
C ALA A 363 44.42 -6.14 -5.12
N GLY A 364 44.87 -6.91 -6.12
CA GLY A 364 43.99 -7.57 -7.09
C GLY A 364 43.53 -8.99 -6.72
N LEU A 365 42.32 -9.33 -7.18
CA LEU A 365 41.77 -10.68 -7.35
C LEU A 365 41.02 -10.75 -8.71
N PRO A 366 40.78 -11.94 -9.30
CA PRO A 366 40.41 -12.07 -10.71
C PRO A 366 38.91 -11.84 -11.01
N PRO A 367 38.55 -11.43 -12.25
CA PRO A 367 37.17 -11.10 -12.63
C PRO A 367 36.34 -12.31 -13.09
N CYS A 368 35.03 -12.26 -12.81
CA CYS A 368 33.99 -13.10 -13.42
C CYS A 368 33.21 -12.32 -14.49
N ARG A 369 32.60 -12.99 -15.49
CA ARG A 369 32.13 -12.36 -16.75
C ARG A 369 30.66 -12.62 -17.12
N GLY A 370 30.00 -11.57 -17.65
CA GLY A 370 28.87 -11.64 -18.60
C GLY A 370 27.46 -11.44 -18.01
N SER A 371 26.48 -10.87 -18.72
CA SER A 371 26.49 -10.23 -20.07
C SER A 371 25.19 -9.45 -20.39
N GLN A 372 25.29 -8.26 -21.03
CA GLN A 372 24.30 -7.50 -21.86
C GLN A 372 22.79 -7.51 -21.50
N THR A 373 22.08 -6.36 -21.43
CA THR A 373 21.60 -5.59 -22.60
C THR A 373 20.95 -4.25 -22.19
N GLU A 374 20.81 -3.33 -23.17
CA GLU A 374 20.18 -1.97 -23.16
C GLU A 374 18.90 -1.83 -22.29
N ASP A 375 18.54 -0.69 -21.68
CA ASP A 375 18.44 0.70 -22.22
C ASP A 375 18.56 1.75 -21.06
N LYS A 376 18.28 3.03 -21.31
CA LYS A 376 18.50 4.20 -20.43
C LYS A 376 18.07 4.04 -18.97
N VAL A 377 18.92 4.53 -18.08
CA VAL A 377 18.73 4.47 -16.62
C VAL A 377 18.02 5.73 -16.10
N VAL A 378 16.88 5.54 -15.43
CA VAL A 378 16.27 6.53 -14.55
C VAL A 378 16.29 5.97 -13.13
N SER A 379 17.13 6.56 -12.27
CA SER A 379 17.48 6.00 -10.96
C SER A 379 16.29 5.82 -10.02
N VAL A 380 16.22 4.65 -9.38
CA VAL A 380 15.35 4.33 -8.24
C VAL A 380 16.21 3.73 -7.14
N MET A 381 15.97 4.18 -5.91
CA MET A 381 16.52 3.58 -4.69
C MET A 381 15.52 2.52 -4.21
N GLY A 382 15.99 1.30 -3.96
CA GLY A 382 15.15 0.09 -3.93
C GLY A 382 15.96 -1.32 -4.18
N VAL A 383 16.00 -3.41 -3.13
CA VAL A 383 16.69 -4.76 -2.98
C VAL A 383 16.16 -5.85 -3.93
N SER A 384 16.97 -6.82 -4.38
CA SER A 384 18.26 -7.35 -3.85
C SER A 384 19.39 -7.78 -5.02
N GLU A 385 21.72 -7.60 -5.24
CA GLU A 385 23.03 -8.00 -5.95
C GLU A 385 23.19 -8.37 -7.47
N SER A 386 24.22 -7.91 -8.19
CA SER A 386 25.43 -7.14 -7.85
C SER A 386 25.94 -6.38 -9.08
N PHE A 387 26.36 -5.12 -8.94
CA PHE A 387 27.20 -4.38 -9.91
C PHE A 387 27.92 -3.20 -9.21
N PRO A 388 29.16 -2.83 -9.58
CA PRO A 388 29.97 -1.91 -8.77
C PRO A 388 29.44 -0.47 -8.75
N VAL A 389 28.95 -0.04 -7.58
CA VAL A 389 28.61 1.35 -7.25
C VAL A 389 29.68 1.93 -6.34
N VAL A 390 30.09 3.17 -6.61
CA VAL A 390 31.15 3.88 -5.87
C VAL A 390 30.57 5.13 -5.21
N LYS A 391 30.86 5.32 -3.92
CA LYS A 391 30.40 6.47 -3.12
C LYS A 391 31.50 7.52 -3.03
N GLU A 392 31.34 8.65 -3.71
CA GLU A 392 32.22 9.81 -3.48
C GLU A 392 31.88 10.45 -2.13
N ASP A 393 32.91 10.67 -1.31
CA ASP A 393 32.86 11.62 -0.20
C ASP A 393 33.33 12.99 -0.73
N SER A 394 32.48 14.00 -0.61
CA SER A 394 32.81 15.38 -1.00
C SER A 394 33.56 16.10 0.14
N ASP A 395 34.57 16.88 -0.22
CA ASP A 395 35.63 17.36 0.67
C ASP A 395 35.17 18.15 1.90
N ILE A 396 35.98 18.05 2.96
CA ILE A 396 36.05 19.03 4.05
C ILE A 396 37.30 19.89 3.81
N ASP A 397 37.12 21.11 3.31
CA ASP A 397 37.99 22.29 3.52
C ASP A 397 37.25 23.59 3.09
#